data_AF-A0A7H4P022-F1
#
_entry.id   AF-A0A7H4P022-F1
#
_cell.length_a   1.000
_cell.length_b   1.000
_cell.length_c   1.000
_cell.angle_alpha   90.00
_cell.angle_beta   90.00
_cell.angle_gamma   90.00
#
_symmetry.space_group_name_H-M   'P 1'
#
loop_
_entity.id
_entity.type
_entity.pdbx_description
1 polymer ?
#
loop_
_entity_poly.entity_id
_entity_poly.type
_entity_poly.pdbx_seq_one_letter_code
_entity_poly.pdbx_strand_id
1 'polypeptide(L)'
;MINNMRVLLAPMEGVLDSLVRELLTEVNDYDLCITEFLRVVDQLLPVKSFYRLCPELHNNSLTPSGTRVRVQLLGQYPQWLAENAARAVELGSWGVDLNCGCPSSW
;
A
#
# COMPACT_ATOMS: atom_id res chain seq x y z
N MET A 1 -23.64 19.65 -11.11
CA MET A 1 -22.72 19.71 -9.96
C MET A 1 -22.06 18.35 -9.86
N ILE A 2 -20.76 18.24 -10.18
CA ILE A 2 -20.05 16.98 -9.96
C ILE A 2 -19.43 17.12 -8.56
N ASN A 3 -20.05 16.49 -7.57
CA ASN A 3 -19.39 16.26 -6.30
C ASN A 3 -18.34 15.16 -6.54
N ASN A 4 -17.10 15.58 -6.81
CA ASN A 4 -15.94 14.69 -6.95
C ASN A 4 -15.48 14.22 -5.55
N MET A 5 -16.37 13.55 -4.83
CA MET A 5 -16.03 12.95 -3.54
C MET A 5 -15.15 11.73 -3.78
N ARG A 6 -14.01 11.68 -3.09
CA ARG A 6 -13.12 10.51 -3.12
C ARG A 6 -13.20 9.76 -1.81
N VAL A 7 -13.26 8.43 -1.89
CA VAL A 7 -13.31 7.53 -0.74
C VAL A 7 -12.15 6.56 -0.84
N LEU A 8 -11.30 6.57 0.19
CA LEU A 8 -10.13 5.71 0.27
C LEU A 8 -10.38 4.61 1.29
N LEU A 9 -9.95 3.39 0.98
CA LEU A 9 -9.87 2.31 1.95
C LEU A 9 -8.56 2.44 2.72
N ALA A 10 -8.67 2.72 4.01
CA ALA A 10 -7.54 2.95 4.91
C ALA A 10 -6.67 1.70 5.09
N PRO A 11 -5.38 1.85 5.46
CA PRO A 11 -4.53 0.73 5.81
C PRO A 11 -4.86 0.22 7.22
N MET A 12 -5.05 -1.09 7.37
CA MET A 12 -5.30 -1.74 8.67
C MET A 12 -4.50 -3.04 8.77
N GLU A 13 -3.37 -3.00 9.46
CA GLU A 13 -2.49 -4.15 9.69
C GLU A 13 -3.25 -5.32 10.35
N GLY A 14 -3.11 -6.52 9.78
CA GLY A 14 -3.76 -7.74 10.25
C GLY A 14 -5.25 -7.84 9.92
N VAL A 15 -5.80 -6.89 9.16
CA VAL A 15 -7.24 -6.85 8.81
C VAL A 15 -7.46 -6.72 7.32
N LEU A 16 -6.86 -5.71 6.67
CA LEU A 16 -7.11 -5.38 5.26
C LEU A 16 -5.98 -5.87 4.35
N ASP A 17 -5.73 -7.18 4.42
CA ASP A 17 -4.83 -7.88 3.50
C ASP A 17 -5.37 -7.88 2.05
N SER A 18 -4.63 -8.48 1.12
CA SER A 18 -5.04 -8.52 -0.30
C SER A 18 -6.38 -9.24 -0.53
N LEU A 19 -6.69 -10.27 0.25
CA LEU A 19 -7.93 -11.03 0.11
C LEU A 19 -9.14 -10.19 0.53
N VAL A 20 -9.02 -9.47 1.65
CA VAL A 20 -10.10 -8.58 2.09
C VAL A 20 -10.24 -7.37 1.16
N ARG A 21 -9.12 -6.83 0.63
CA ARG A 21 -9.19 -5.78 -0.40
C ARG A 21 -9.93 -6.26 -1.66
N GLU A 22 -9.66 -7.48 -2.13
CA GLU A 22 -10.38 -8.07 -3.26
C GLU A 22 -11.89 -8.11 -2.99
N LEU A 23 -12.32 -8.72 -1.87
CA LEU A 23 -13.74 -8.84 -1.51
C LEU A 23 -14.43 -7.48 -1.38
N LEU A 24 -13.79 -6.52 -0.73
CA LEU A 24 -14.38 -5.20 -0.49
C LEU A 24 -14.47 -4.37 -1.78
N THR A 25 -13.44 -4.42 -2.63
CA THR A 25 -13.42 -3.65 -3.87
C THR A 25 -14.28 -4.27 -4.98
N GLU A 26 -14.75 -5.51 -4.82
CA GLU A 26 -15.75 -6.10 -5.71
C GLU A 26 -17.15 -5.49 -5.51
N VAL A 27 -17.46 -5.04 -4.28
CA VAL A 27 -18.79 -4.56 -3.89
C VAL A 27 -18.83 -3.09 -3.41
N ASN A 28 -17.73 -2.35 -3.56
CA ASN A 28 -17.63 -0.94 -3.22
C ASN A 28 -16.87 -0.14 -4.29
N ASP A 29 -17.18 1.14 -4.39
CA ASP A 29 -16.53 2.09 -5.30
C ASP A 29 -15.40 2.86 -4.59
N TYR A 30 -14.37 2.16 -4.11
CA TYR A 30 -13.20 2.81 -3.53
C TYR A 30 -12.30 3.41 -4.63
N ASP A 31 -11.82 4.64 -4.43
CA ASP A 31 -10.89 5.30 -5.35
C ASP A 31 -9.46 4.74 -5.27
N LEU A 32 -9.07 4.27 -4.09
CA LEU A 32 -7.73 3.80 -3.76
C LEU A 32 -7.77 3.00 -2.46
N CYS A 33 -7.02 1.91 -2.41
CA CYS A 33 -6.69 1.18 -1.19
C CYS A 33 -5.22 1.43 -0.82
N ILE A 34 -4.97 1.54 0.47
CA ILE A 34 -3.60 1.55 1.00
C ILE A 34 -3.31 0.18 1.62
N THR A 35 -2.14 -0.40 1.33
CA THR A 35 -1.75 -1.68 1.93
C THR A 35 -1.48 -1.52 3.43
N GLU A 36 -1.39 -2.65 4.13
CA GLU A 36 -0.67 -2.68 5.41
C GLU A 36 0.78 -2.20 5.22
N PHE A 37 1.51 -1.86 6.29
CA PHE A 37 2.82 -1.22 6.12
C PHE A 37 3.96 -2.23 5.88
N LEU A 38 4.92 -1.86 5.03
CA LEU A 38 6.27 -2.42 5.08
C LEU A 38 7.09 -1.67 6.13
N ARG A 39 7.56 -2.40 7.14
CA ARG A 39 8.48 -1.85 8.13
C ARG A 39 9.88 -1.71 7.53
N VAL A 40 10.32 -0.47 7.35
CA VAL A 40 11.64 -0.09 6.87
C VAL A 40 12.49 0.37 8.04
N VAL A 41 13.57 -0.36 8.32
CA VAL A 41 14.55 0.00 9.34
C VAL A 41 15.78 0.56 8.64
N ASP A 42 16.76 -0.26 8.32
CA ASP A 42 18.10 0.16 7.90
C ASP A 42 18.59 -0.59 6.65
N GLN A 43 17.67 -1.06 5.82
CA GLN A 43 17.99 -1.81 4.61
C GLN A 43 16.92 -1.69 3.53
N LEU A 44 17.33 -1.95 2.29
CA LEU A 44 16.44 -2.15 1.17
C LEU A 44 15.80 -3.56 1.24
N LEU A 45 14.47 -3.61 1.44
CA LEU A 45 13.75 -4.86 1.65
C LEU A 45 13.71 -5.70 0.36
N PRO A 46 13.77 -7.04 0.44
CA PRO A 46 13.76 -7.88 -0.75
C PRO A 46 12.41 -7.81 -1.48
N VAL A 47 12.44 -7.95 -2.82
CA VAL A 47 11.26 -7.90 -3.70
C VAL A 47 10.11 -8.78 -3.22
N LYS A 48 10.40 -9.98 -2.69
CA LYS A 48 9.39 -10.90 -2.14
C LYS A 48 8.52 -10.29 -1.02
N SER A 49 9.06 -9.34 -0.25
CA SER A 49 8.31 -8.67 0.82
C SER A 49 7.22 -7.77 0.25
N PHE A 50 7.50 -7.09 -0.87
CA PHE A 50 6.53 -6.24 -1.56
C PHE A 50 5.41 -7.07 -2.18
N TYR A 51 5.75 -8.15 -2.90
CA TYR A 51 4.73 -9.01 -3.52
C TYR A 51 3.89 -9.78 -2.51
N ARG A 52 4.45 -10.13 -1.34
CA ARG A 52 3.66 -10.76 -0.27
C ARG A 52 2.59 -9.80 0.28
N LEU A 53 2.96 -8.54 0.48
CA LEU A 53 2.08 -7.51 1.02
C LEU A 53 1.07 -6.99 -0.01
N CYS A 54 1.53 -6.83 -1.26
CA CYS A 54 0.78 -6.28 -2.38
C CYS A 54 0.92 -7.19 -3.60
N PRO A 55 0.20 -8.33 -3.65
CA PRO A 55 0.13 -9.17 -4.85
C PRO A 55 -0.39 -8.40 -6.08
N GLU A 56 -1.16 -7.34 -5.87
CA GLU A 56 -1.69 -6.45 -6.92
C GLU A 56 -0.59 -5.78 -7.74
N LEU A 57 0.66 -5.74 -7.27
CA LEU A 57 1.82 -5.31 -8.07
C LEU A 57 2.00 -6.16 -9.34
N HIS A 58 1.60 -7.45 -9.31
CA HIS A 58 1.55 -8.29 -10.51
C HIS A 58 0.44 -7.91 -11.51
N ASN A 59 -0.51 -7.06 -11.08
CA ASN A 59 -1.68 -6.62 -11.83
C ASN A 59 -1.73 -5.09 -11.97
N ASN A 60 -0.59 -4.46 -12.28
CA ASN A 60 -0.49 -3.00 -12.45
C ASN A 60 -0.98 -2.20 -11.23
N SER A 61 -0.81 -2.76 -10.03
CA SER A 61 -1.28 -2.17 -8.76
C SER A 61 -2.79 -1.99 -8.70
N LEU A 62 -3.53 -2.95 -9.25
CA LEU A 62 -4.99 -3.03 -9.22
C LEU A 62 -5.46 -4.30 -8.52
N THR A 63 -6.52 -4.20 -7.71
CA THR A 63 -7.28 -5.38 -7.28
C THR A 63 -7.91 -6.08 -8.51
N PRO A 64 -8.40 -7.33 -8.38
CA PRO A 64 -9.06 -8.01 -9.50
C PRO A 64 -10.26 -7.24 -10.09
N SER A 65 -10.97 -6.46 -9.26
CA SER A 65 -12.08 -5.60 -9.71
C SER A 65 -11.63 -4.25 -10.30
N GLY A 66 -10.33 -3.95 -10.30
CA GLY A 66 -9.76 -2.75 -10.94
C GLY A 66 -9.57 -1.55 -10.01
N THR A 67 -9.74 -1.70 -8.70
CA THR A 67 -9.45 -0.63 -7.74
C THR A 67 -7.95 -0.48 -7.55
N ARG A 68 -7.43 0.76 -7.57
CA ARG A 68 -6.00 1.03 -7.38
C ARG A 68 -5.56 0.69 -5.95
N VAL A 69 -4.34 0.19 -5.82
CA VAL A 69 -3.67 -0.08 -4.55
C VAL A 69 -2.36 0.70 -4.49
N ARG A 70 -1.97 1.18 -3.30
CA ARG A 70 -0.68 1.85 -3.04
C ARG A 70 0.00 1.25 -1.82
N VAL A 71 1.29 0.96 -1.94
CA VAL A 71 2.11 0.44 -0.84
C VAL A 71 2.34 1.51 0.22
N GLN A 72 2.16 1.15 1.49
CA GLN A 72 2.54 1.99 2.64
C GLN A 72 3.89 1.55 3.23
N LEU A 73 4.74 2.51 3.56
CA LEU A 73 5.99 2.30 4.31
C LEU A 73 5.83 2.82 5.74
N LEU A 74 6.51 2.20 6.69
CA LEU A 74 6.67 2.67 8.06
C LEU A 74 8.15 2.63 8.43
N GLY A 75 8.74 3.77 8.77
CA GLY A 75 10.15 3.88 9.10
C GLY A 75 10.55 5.33 9.30
N GLN A 76 11.82 5.57 9.64
CA GLN A 76 12.32 6.91 9.97
C GLN A 76 13.59 7.31 9.24
N TYR A 77 14.38 6.35 8.74
CA TYR A 77 15.65 6.65 8.09
C TYR A 77 15.41 7.08 6.64
N PRO A 78 15.69 8.36 6.27
CA PRO A 78 15.28 8.90 4.97
C PRO A 78 15.85 8.15 3.77
N GLN A 79 17.12 7.74 3.86
CA GLN A 79 17.77 6.97 2.79
C GLN A 79 17.02 5.66 2.52
N TRP A 80 16.73 4.88 3.56
CA TRP A 80 16.08 3.58 3.41
C TRP A 80 14.62 3.71 2.99
N LEU A 81 13.92 4.74 3.47
CA LEU A 81 12.58 5.06 2.98
C LEU A 81 12.61 5.38 1.48
N ALA A 82 13.57 6.17 1.01
CA ALA A 82 13.71 6.51 -0.40
C ALA A 82 14.01 5.28 -1.27
N GLU A 83 14.95 4.42 -0.87
CA GLU A 83 15.28 3.20 -1.63
C GLU A 83 14.10 2.22 -1.69
N ASN A 84 13.38 2.04 -0.59
CA ASN A 84 12.20 1.16 -0.57
C ASN A 84 11.00 1.76 -1.32
N ALA A 85 10.84 3.08 -1.32
CA ALA A 85 9.86 3.79 -2.14
C ALA A 85 10.13 3.61 -3.64
N ALA A 86 11.39 3.79 -4.06
CA ALA A 86 11.80 3.55 -5.44
C ALA A 86 11.49 2.12 -5.87
N ARG A 87 11.84 1.13 -5.03
CA ARG A 87 11.50 -0.28 -5.29
C ARG A 87 9.99 -0.52 -5.39
N ALA A 88 9.16 0.08 -4.53
CA ALA A 88 7.71 -0.09 -4.60
C ALA A 88 7.15 0.35 -5.96
N VAL A 89 7.58 1.51 -6.47
CA VAL A 89 7.11 2.03 -7.76
C VAL A 89 7.73 1.30 -8.95
N GLU A 90 8.98 0.86 -8.88
CA GLU A 90 9.62 0.00 -9.89
C GLU A 90 8.89 -1.33 -10.05
N LEU A 91 8.36 -1.88 -8.95
CA LEU A 91 7.54 -3.10 -8.95
C LEU A 91 6.09 -2.84 -9.36
N GLY A 92 5.71 -1.59 -9.65
CA GLY A 92 4.43 -1.23 -10.25
C GLY A 92 3.47 -0.48 -9.33
N SER A 93 3.83 -0.17 -8.08
CA SER A 93 2.90 0.49 -7.16
C SER A 93 2.44 1.85 -7.65
N TRP A 94 1.16 2.18 -7.46
CA TRP A 94 0.60 3.48 -7.84
C TRP A 94 0.96 4.59 -6.84
N GLY A 95 2.24 4.94 -6.82
CA GLY A 95 2.87 5.81 -5.82
C GLY A 95 3.28 5.05 -4.56
N VAL A 96 3.54 5.78 -3.48
CA VAL A 96 3.87 5.23 -2.15
C VAL A 96 3.25 6.11 -1.05
N ASP A 97 2.87 5.49 0.06
CA ASP A 97 2.36 6.16 1.26
C ASP A 97 3.34 6.01 2.43
N LEU A 98 3.36 6.97 3.37
CA LEU A 98 4.20 6.93 4.56
C LEU A 98 3.35 6.99 5.82
N ASN A 99 3.49 5.98 6.68
CA ASN A 99 2.82 5.92 7.97
C ASN A 99 3.54 6.80 9.00
N CYS A 100 2.85 7.87 9.44
CA CYS A 100 3.25 8.72 10.56
C CYS A 100 2.25 8.66 11.73
N GLY A 101 1.28 7.75 11.68
CA GLY A 101 0.15 7.68 12.61
C GLY A 101 0.24 6.55 13.64
N CYS A 102 1.10 5.55 13.41
CA CYS A 102 1.25 4.44 14.35
C CYS A 102 1.85 4.96 15.68
N PRO A 103 1.14 4.83 16.81
CA PRO A 103 1.68 5.19 18.12
C PRO A 103 2.72 4.13 18.50
N SER A 104 3.98 4.34 18.13
CA SER A 104 5.06 3.48 18.59
C SER A 104 5.37 3.78 20.06
N SER A 105 5.34 2.74 20.89
CA SER A 105 6.26 2.66 22.03
C SER A 105 7.66 2.79 21.45
N TRP A 106 8.34 3.88 21.80
CA TRP A 106 9.71 4.21 21.41
C TRP A 106 10.69 3.04 21.57
#